data_AF-A0A920FW48-F1
#
_entry.id   AF-A0A920FW48-F1
#
_cell.length_a   1.000
_cell.length_b   1.000
_cell.length_c   1.000
_cell.angle_alpha   90.00
_cell.angle_beta   90.00
_cell.angle_gamma   90.00
#
_symmetry.space_group_name_H-M   'P 1'
#
loop_
_entity.id
_entity.type
_entity.pdbx_description
1 polymer ?
#
loop_
_entity_poly.entity_id
_entity_poly.type
_entity_poly.pdbx_seq_one_letter_code
_entity_poly.pdbx_strand_id
1 'polypeptide(L)' 'MSWNQQKVDDLKKLWNEGVATSRIGEQLGFTKNAVIGKAFRLGLERRQNSRKRPLISICILSNNVP' A
#
# COMPACT_ATOMS: atom_id res chain seq x y z
N MET A 1 -20.08 6.54 -3.98
CA MET A 1 -19.32 5.44 -3.37
C MET A 1 -19.06 5.78 -1.91
N SER A 2 -19.90 5.30 -0.99
CA SER A 2 -19.77 5.57 0.46
C SER A 2 -19.17 4.36 1.19
N TRP A 3 -18.40 4.62 2.24
CA TRP A 3 -17.87 3.59 3.13
C TRP A 3 -18.99 3.05 4.02
N ASN A 4 -19.61 1.94 3.61
CA ASN A 4 -20.60 1.23 4.42
C ASN A 4 -19.92 0.42 5.53
N GLN A 5 -20.64 0.10 6.60
CA GLN A 5 -20.10 -0.70 7.70
C GLN A 5 -19.61 -2.08 7.22
N GLN A 6 -20.34 -2.76 6.34
CA GLN A 6 -19.90 -4.04 5.75
C GLN A 6 -18.54 -3.92 5.05
N LYS A 7 -18.36 -2.88 4.21
CA LYS A 7 -17.09 -2.65 3.48
C LYS A 7 -15.94 -2.31 4.43
N VAL A 8 -16.23 -1.66 5.56
CA VAL A 8 -15.24 -1.36 6.61
C VAL A 8 -14.84 -2.63 7.34
N ASP A 9 -15.78 -3.54 7.61
CA ASP A 9 -15.49 -4.83 8.22
C ASP A 9 -14.66 -5.72 7.29
N ASP A 10 -15.08 -5.85 6.04
CA ASP A 10 -14.34 -6.57 4.99
C ASP A 10 -12.92 -6.02 4.83
N LEU A 11 -12.77 -4.68 4.87
CA LEU A 11 -11.46 -4.02 4.84
C LEU A 11 -10.58 -4.47 6.02
N LYS A 12 -11.10 -4.46 7.26
CA LYS A 12 -10.34 -4.87 8.44
C LYS A 12 -9.93 -6.34 8.35
N LYS A 13 -10.84 -7.21 7.91
CA LYS A 13 -10.56 -8.64 7.74
C LYS A 13 -9.45 -8.88 6.72
N LEU A 14 -9.59 -8.36 5.50
CA LEU A 14 -8.59 -8.48 4.45
C LEU A 14 -7.26 -7.78 4.82
N TRP A 15 -7.34 -6.71 5.62
CA TRP A 15 -6.16 -6.03 6.15
C TRP A 15 -5.37 -6.92 7.11
N ASN A 16 -6.05 -7.60 8.04
CA ASN A 16 -5.43 -8.55 8.97
C ASN A 16 -4.90 -9.80 8.27
N GLU A 17 -5.57 -10.27 7.20
CA GLU A 17 -5.12 -11.41 6.39
C GLU A 17 -3.85 -11.14 5.56
N GLY A 18 -3.34 -9.90 5.54
CA GLY A 18 -2.12 -9.62 4.77
C GLY A 18 -2.38 -9.41 3.26
N VAL A 19 -3.63 -9.29 2.81
CA VAL A 19 -3.98 -9.09 1.40
C VAL A 19 -3.48 -7.75 0.87
N ALA A 20 -2.95 -7.70 -0.36
CA ALA A 20 -2.43 -6.48 -0.96
C ALA A 20 -3.51 -5.40 -1.13
N THR A 21 -3.19 -4.14 -0.81
CA THR A 21 -4.17 -3.04 -0.78
C THR A 21 -4.84 -2.77 -2.14
N SER A 22 -4.12 -2.98 -3.24
CA SER A 22 -4.69 -2.90 -4.59
C SER A 22 -5.81 -3.93 -4.78
N ARG A 23 -5.60 -5.17 -4.32
CA ARG A 23 -6.57 -6.26 -4.42
C ARG A 23 -7.79 -6.05 -3.55
N ILE A 24 -7.57 -5.54 -2.33
CA ILE A 24 -8.65 -5.11 -1.43
C ILE A 24 -9.50 -4.02 -2.12
N GLY A 25 -8.86 -3.06 -2.78
CA GLY A 25 -9.55 -2.03 -3.56
C GLY A 25 -10.43 -2.61 -4.67
N GLU A 26 -9.90 -3.54 -5.45
CA GLU A 26 -10.63 -4.25 -6.51
C GLU A 26 -11.87 -4.98 -5.97
N GLN A 27 -11.75 -5.70 -4.85
CA GLN A 27 -12.87 -6.43 -4.25
C GLN A 27 -13.93 -5.49 -3.64
N LEU A 28 -13.49 -4.41 -2.99
CA LEU A 28 -14.41 -3.49 -2.33
C LEU A 28 -15.03 -2.46 -3.29
N GLY A 29 -14.43 -2.24 -4.47
CA GLY A 29 -14.81 -1.22 -5.43
C GLY A 29 -14.23 0.16 -5.11
N PHE A 30 -13.08 0.22 -4.45
CA PHE A 30 -12.39 1.45 -4.07
C PHE A 30 -10.98 1.51 -4.64
N THR A 31 -10.44 2.70 -4.84
CA THR A 31 -9.03 2.84 -5.26
C THR A 31 -8.09 2.46 -4.12
N LYS A 32 -6.87 2.00 -4.45
CA LYS A 32 -5.85 1.69 -3.43
C LYS A 32 -5.65 2.84 -2.43
N ASN A 33 -5.71 4.09 -2.92
CA ASN A 33 -5.50 5.27 -2.10
C ASN A 33 -6.66 5.50 -1.12
N ALA A 34 -7.89 5.25 -1.55
CA ALA A 34 -9.05 5.30 -0.67
C ALA A 34 -8.96 4.24 0.43
N VAL A 35 -8.51 3.03 0.09
CA VAL A 35 -8.28 1.94 1.05
C VAL A 35 -7.18 2.31 2.07
N ILE A 36 -6.03 2.80 1.61
CA ILE A 36 -4.93 3.26 2.48
C ILE A 36 -5.42 4.38 3.41
N GLY A 37 -6.12 5.37 2.84
CA GLY A 37 -6.63 6.51 3.59
C GLY A 37 -7.71 6.12 4.60
N LYS A 38 -8.49 5.07 4.33
CA LYS A 38 -9.47 4.55 5.30
C LYS A 38 -8.79 3.73 6.39
N ALA A 39 -7.85 2.85 6.03
CA ALA A 39 -7.07 2.07 6.99
C ALA A 39 -6.31 2.98 7.98
N PHE A 40 -5.71 4.06 7.47
CA PHE A 40 -5.04 5.07 8.30
C PHE A 40 -5.99 5.75 9.30
N ARG A 41 -7.20 6.13 8.84
CA ARG A 41 -8.24 6.72 9.71
C ARG A 41 -8.79 5.74 10.75
N LEU A 42 -8.74 4.45 10.46
CA LEU A 42 -9.13 3.38 11.39
C LEU A 42 -8.02 3.00 12.38
N GLY A 43 -6.83 3.59 12.27
CA GLY A 43 -5.69 3.26 13.13
C GLY A 43 -5.12 1.86 12.89
N LEU A 44 -5.39 1.25 11.73
CA LEU A 44 -4.81 -0.06 11.40
C LEU A 44 -3.30 0.08 11.18
N GLU A 45 -2.52 -0.85 11.73
CA GLU A 45 -1.06 -0.82 11.61
C GLU A 45 -0.64 -0.78 10.14
N ARG A 46 0.26 0.16 9.83
CA ARG A 46 0.79 0.33 8.49
C ARG A 46 1.64 -0.89 8.17
N ARG A 47 1.15 -1.79 7.32
CA ARG A 47 2.00 -2.83 6.73
C ARG A 47 3.17 -2.13 6.05
N GLN A 48 4.37 -2.30 6.60
CA GLN A 48 5.59 -1.89 5.94
C GLN A 48 5.70 -2.72 4.69
N ASN A 49 5.14 -2.22 3.59
CA ASN A 49 5.30 -2.81 2.28
C ASN A 49 6.77 -2.58 1.94
N SER A 50 7.62 -3.51 2.37
CA SER A 50 9.04 -3.59 2.07
C SER A 50 9.18 -3.87 0.58
N ARG A 51 8.79 -2.89 -0.23
CA ARG A 51 9.40 -2.69 -1.54
C ARG A 51 10.84 -2.36 -1.22
N LYS A 52 11.65 -3.41 -1.04
CA LYS A 52 13.08 -3.28 -1.28
C LYS A 52 13.15 -2.70 -2.68
N ARG A 53 13.37 -1.39 -2.79
CA ARG A 53 13.89 -0.84 -4.03
C ARG A 53 15.14 -1.69 -4.24
N PRO A 54 15.28 -2.43 -5.35
CA PRO A 54 16.63 -2.85 -5.68
C PRO A 54 17.40 -1.54 -5.71
N LEU A 55 18.36 -1.42 -4.78
CA LEU A 55 19.35 -0.38 -4.86
C LEU A 55 19.99 -0.61 -6.22
N ILE A 56 19.57 0.17 -7.21
CA ILE A 56 20.35 0.42 -8.40
C ILE A 56 21.65 0.97 -7.82
N SER A 57 22.62 0.08 -7.69
CA SER A 57 24.00 0.42 -7.41
C SER A 57 24.41 1.32 -8.56
N ILE A 58 24.34 2.63 -8.33
CA ILE A 58 24.93 3.62 -9.22
C ILE A 58 26.43 3.33 -9.16
N CYS A 59 26.90 2.51 -10.11
CA CYS A 59 28.32 2.33 -10.31
C CYS A 59 28.88 3.67 -10.78
N ILE A 60 29.72 4.21 -9.91
CA ILE A 60 30.63 5.32 -10.12
C ILE A 60 31.50 5.01 -11.34
N LEU A 61 31.52 5.91 -12.33
CA LEU A 61 32.74 6.29 -13.05
C LEU A 61 32.62 7.80 -13.25
N SER A 62 33.17 8.61 -12.34
CA SER A 62 34.52 9.15 -12.49
C SER A 62 34.95 9.24 -13.95
N ASN A 63 34.74 10.39 -14.57
CA ASN A 63 35.61 10.91 -15.62
C ASN A 63 35.53 12.44 -15.56
N ASN A 64 36.40 13.02 -14.73
CA ASN A 64 36.90 14.37 -14.94
C ASN A 64 38.38 14.22 -15.29
N VAL A 65 38.75 14.69 -16.48
CA VAL A 65 40.06 15.02 -17.08
C VAL A 65 39.96 14.77 -18.59
N PRO A 66 40.51 15.63 -19.47
CA PRO A 66 41.32 16.82 -19.21
C PRO A 66 40.55 18.15 -19.20
#